data_AF-A0A3R9WZA7-F1
#
_entry.id   AF-A0A3R9WZA7-F1
#
_cell.length_a   1.000
_cell.length_b   1.000
_cell.length_c   1.000
_cell.angle_alpha   90.00
_cell.angle_beta   90.00
_cell.angle_gamma   90.00
#
_symmetry.space_group_name_H-M   'P 1'
#
loop_
_entity.id
_entity.type
_entity.pdbx_description
1 polymer ?
#
loop_
_entity_poly.entity_id
_entity_poly.type
_entity_poly.pdbx_seq_one_letter_code
_entity_poly.pdbx_strand_id
1 'polypeptide(L)'
;MPRKESAMPGPRRDRRGPARPGRPARRIAALVGAQVLAAALAGLGALPAHAADTAGAAATCFGAAATGTRGTPGDDVLIGTAGRDVLDGGDGNDLICGLGEGDVLIGGAGEDRIAGGAGDDQADGGPGADLIVGDDAAWAGGASGPTGRDHLVGGGGPDTIVGDHFAVQGTADGASADLLFGGDGEDSLIGDSAGDRAAGGADDRLDGGRDSDGLTGDSSGFRGATGAGDDVLLEGEGEDGQAVGDSASVLGDTAGSGGDDLIDLGADGGYGAWGDHRAYSGKAVGSGNDRILGGSADETVLAGDSGLGDPAGATAGNDVIDGRGGNDLIVGDNTDSRFARDSVGTAGGIDFLTGGSGDDLLRGGPANDTLNGLTGSDDCDGETGTNVRIDCEL
;
A
#
# COMPACT_ATOMS: atom_id res chain seq x y z
N MET A 1 11.94 17.87 85.66
CA MET A 1 12.17 17.83 84.20
C MET A 1 13.13 16.70 83.87
N PRO A 2 12.65 15.60 83.26
CA PRO A 2 13.51 14.61 82.65
C PRO A 2 13.21 14.37 81.14
N ARG A 3 14.33 14.18 80.43
CA ARG A 3 14.62 13.50 79.15
C ARG A 3 13.47 13.14 78.18
N LYS A 4 13.61 13.65 76.95
CA LYS A 4 12.93 13.25 75.72
C LYS A 4 13.30 11.81 75.34
N GLU A 5 12.30 10.95 75.18
CA GLU A 5 12.36 9.74 74.35
C GLU A 5 11.99 10.14 72.92
N SER A 6 12.87 9.85 71.94
CA SER A 6 12.57 10.00 70.52
C SER A 6 11.93 8.71 70.00
N ALA A 7 10.67 8.79 69.59
CA ALA A 7 9.94 7.69 68.97
C ALA A 7 10.48 7.38 67.56
N MET A 8 10.58 6.08 67.27
CA MET A 8 10.93 5.46 66.00
C MET A 8 10.00 5.90 64.84
N PRO A 9 10.51 6.00 63.60
CA PRO A 9 9.66 6.24 62.44
C PRO A 9 8.88 4.98 62.04
N GLY A 10 7.57 5.11 61.87
CA GLY A 10 6.67 4.05 61.40
C GLY A 10 6.90 3.70 59.91
N PRO A 11 6.37 2.53 59.46
CA PRO A 11 6.69 1.99 58.16
C PRO A 11 6.09 2.82 57.02
N ARG A 12 6.91 3.08 55.99
CA ARG A 12 6.51 3.73 54.74
C ARG A 12 5.46 2.86 54.05
N ARG A 13 4.26 3.41 53.83
CA ARG A 13 3.25 2.82 52.95
C ARG A 13 3.71 3.01 51.51
N ASP A 14 4.16 1.91 50.92
CA ASP A 14 4.42 1.73 49.50
C ASP A 14 3.08 1.89 48.75
N ARG A 15 2.80 3.07 48.19
CA ARG A 15 1.68 3.25 47.25
C ARG A 15 2.15 2.78 45.87
N ARG A 16 2.20 1.46 45.68
CA ARG A 16 2.23 0.88 44.33
C ARG A 16 0.83 1.07 43.75
N GLY A 17 0.72 1.97 42.78
CA GLY A 17 -0.43 2.00 41.87
C GLY A 17 -0.51 0.68 41.09
N PRO A 18 -1.70 0.31 40.59
CA PRO A 18 -1.86 -0.90 39.80
C PRO A 18 -0.98 -0.83 38.55
N ALA A 19 -0.41 -1.99 38.21
CA ALA A 19 0.49 -2.18 37.08
C ALA A 19 -0.16 -1.71 35.77
N ARG A 20 0.57 -0.91 35.01
CA ARG A 20 0.26 -0.63 33.60
C ARG A 20 0.24 -1.96 32.83
N PRO A 21 -0.83 -2.30 32.09
CA PRO A 21 -0.79 -3.43 31.17
C PRO A 21 0.21 -3.12 30.03
N GLY A 22 0.74 -4.19 29.44
CA GLY A 22 2.02 -4.23 28.73
C GLY A 22 2.18 -3.25 27.59
N ARG A 23 3.37 -2.64 27.51
CA ARG A 23 3.87 -2.00 26.30
C ARG A 23 4.08 -3.08 25.22
N PRO A 24 3.54 -2.92 24.00
CA PRO A 24 3.68 -3.92 22.95
C PRO A 24 5.11 -3.93 22.41
N ALA A 25 5.86 -4.98 22.74
CA ALA A 25 7.12 -5.31 22.08
C ALA A 25 6.91 -5.91 20.67
N ARG A 26 5.75 -5.66 20.04
CA ARG A 26 5.36 -6.13 18.70
C ARG A 26 5.42 -5.03 17.63
N ARG A 27 5.41 -3.73 18.00
CA ARG A 27 5.38 -2.60 17.04
C ARG A 27 6.66 -2.35 16.22
N ILE A 28 7.66 -3.25 16.25
CA ILE A 28 8.90 -3.11 15.44
C ILE A 28 8.90 -4.11 14.26
N ALA A 29 7.95 -5.04 14.20
CA ALA A 29 7.85 -5.98 13.08
C ALA A 29 7.15 -5.38 11.84
N ALA A 30 6.32 -4.34 11.99
CA ALA A 30 5.64 -3.63 10.90
C ALA A 30 6.53 -2.67 10.08
N LEU A 31 7.85 -2.64 10.36
CA LEU A 31 8.81 -1.78 9.65
C LEU A 31 9.24 -2.33 8.28
N VAL A 32 8.42 -3.18 7.66
CA VAL A 32 8.73 -3.85 6.39
C VAL A 32 7.50 -3.91 5.46
N GLY A 33 6.69 -2.85 5.44
CA GLY A 33 5.59 -2.65 4.47
C GLY A 33 6.06 -2.36 3.04
N ALA A 34 7.19 -2.95 2.62
CA ALA A 34 7.80 -2.74 1.31
C ALA A 34 8.56 -3.99 0.82
N GLN A 35 8.17 -5.17 1.32
CA GLN A 35 8.84 -6.42 0.96
C GLN A 35 8.32 -7.11 -0.31
N VAL A 36 7.45 -6.44 -1.08
CA VAL A 36 6.77 -7.04 -2.22
C VAL A 36 7.73 -7.36 -3.37
N LEU A 37 8.79 -6.57 -3.61
CA LEU A 37 9.77 -6.98 -4.63
C LEU A 37 10.63 -8.18 -4.20
N ALA A 38 10.76 -8.46 -2.88
CA ALA A 38 11.66 -9.50 -2.37
C ALA A 38 10.97 -10.84 -2.04
N ALA A 39 9.70 -10.82 -1.62
CA ALA A 39 8.96 -12.05 -1.27
C ALA A 39 8.58 -12.85 -2.54
N ALA A 40 8.17 -12.18 -3.62
CA ALA A 40 7.96 -12.81 -4.93
C ALA A 40 9.22 -13.49 -5.50
N LEU A 41 10.41 -13.10 -5.04
CA LEU A 41 11.70 -13.72 -5.42
C LEU A 41 12.08 -14.94 -4.56
N ALA A 42 11.47 -15.16 -3.39
CA ALA A 42 11.93 -16.17 -2.43
C ALA A 42 11.59 -17.62 -2.82
N GLY A 43 10.60 -17.81 -3.70
CA GLY A 43 10.21 -19.12 -4.26
C GLY A 43 10.98 -19.54 -5.51
N LEU A 44 11.92 -18.72 -6.00
CA LEU A 44 12.62 -18.97 -7.27
C LEU A 44 13.58 -20.16 -7.20
N GLY A 45 13.07 -21.34 -7.54
CA GLY A 45 13.84 -22.24 -8.37
C GLY A 45 14.33 -21.46 -9.60
N ALA A 46 15.63 -21.51 -9.87
CA ALA A 46 16.26 -20.75 -10.95
C ALA A 46 15.62 -21.01 -12.31
N LEU A 47 14.68 -20.16 -12.72
CA LEU A 47 14.22 -20.07 -14.10
C LEU A 47 15.30 -19.34 -14.91
N PRO A 48 15.67 -19.83 -16.10
CA PRO A 48 16.70 -19.21 -16.91
C PRO A 48 16.27 -17.81 -17.37
N ALA A 49 17.21 -16.87 -17.35
CA ALA A 49 17.01 -15.52 -17.88
C ALA A 49 16.50 -15.57 -19.32
N HIS A 50 15.46 -14.78 -19.60
CA HIS A 50 14.85 -14.64 -20.92
C HIS A 50 15.90 -14.25 -21.98
N ALA A 51 15.96 -15.00 -23.07
CA ALA A 51 16.67 -14.58 -24.27
C ALA A 51 15.68 -13.76 -25.11
N ALA A 52 16.08 -12.54 -25.47
CA ALA A 52 15.31 -11.63 -26.31
C ALA A 52 14.73 -12.34 -27.53
N ASP A 53 13.45 -12.07 -27.76
CA ASP A 53 12.60 -12.58 -28.83
C ASP A 53 13.30 -12.51 -30.19
N THR A 54 13.78 -13.67 -30.66
CA THR A 54 14.16 -13.85 -32.06
C THR A 54 12.95 -14.36 -32.81
N ALA A 55 12.48 -13.60 -33.81
CA ALA A 55 11.37 -13.96 -34.68
C ALA A 55 11.39 -15.46 -35.07
N GLY A 56 10.42 -16.22 -34.55
CA GLY A 56 10.28 -17.66 -34.76
C GLY A 56 10.54 -18.54 -33.53
N ALA A 57 10.87 -17.98 -32.38
CA ALA A 57 10.82 -18.69 -31.10
C ALA A 57 9.36 -18.93 -30.68
N ALA A 58 9.10 -20.07 -30.02
CA ALA A 58 7.79 -20.31 -29.42
C ALA A 58 7.59 -19.35 -28.24
N ALA A 59 6.36 -18.83 -28.07
CA ALA A 59 6.01 -18.03 -26.92
C ALA A 59 6.28 -18.80 -25.62
N THR A 60 6.67 -18.08 -24.57
CA THR A 60 6.91 -18.62 -23.23
C THR A 60 6.15 -17.82 -22.20
N CYS A 61 5.65 -18.47 -21.17
CA CYS A 61 5.00 -17.84 -20.03
C CYS A 61 5.93 -17.95 -18.82
N PHE A 62 6.32 -16.81 -18.24
CA PHE A 62 7.37 -16.74 -17.21
C PHE A 62 8.66 -17.51 -17.57
N GLY A 63 8.99 -17.56 -18.86
CA GLY A 63 10.16 -18.29 -19.39
C GLY A 63 9.97 -19.81 -19.56
N ALA A 64 8.77 -20.34 -19.31
CA ALA A 64 8.42 -21.73 -19.54
C ALA A 64 7.63 -21.92 -20.84
N ALA A 65 7.84 -23.06 -21.51
CA ALA A 65 7.06 -23.43 -22.69
C ALA A 65 5.76 -24.13 -22.28
N ALA A 66 4.70 -23.94 -23.07
CA ALA A 66 3.39 -24.52 -22.79
C ALA A 66 3.42 -26.05 -22.59
N THR A 67 2.71 -26.55 -21.58
CA THR A 67 2.48 -27.99 -21.34
C THR A 67 1.23 -28.49 -22.05
N GLY A 68 0.30 -27.60 -22.38
CA GLY A 68 -0.97 -27.93 -23.02
C GLY A 68 -1.79 -26.68 -23.39
N THR A 69 -3.06 -26.92 -23.72
CA THR A 69 -4.07 -25.86 -24.00
C THR A 69 -5.26 -25.95 -23.04
N ARG A 70 -5.11 -26.69 -21.94
CA ARG A 70 -6.10 -26.91 -20.90
C ARG A 70 -5.38 -27.39 -19.65
N GLY A 71 -5.74 -26.84 -18.51
CA GLY A 71 -5.24 -27.26 -17.22
C GLY A 71 -5.63 -28.68 -16.81
N THR A 72 -4.85 -29.21 -15.90
CA THR A 72 -4.95 -30.53 -15.28
C THR A 72 -4.86 -30.38 -13.75
N PRO A 73 -4.98 -31.46 -12.97
CA PRO A 73 -4.80 -31.37 -11.51
C PRO A 73 -3.34 -31.22 -11.04
N GLY A 74 -2.42 -30.75 -11.88
CA GLY A 74 -1.04 -30.51 -11.47
C GLY A 74 -0.39 -29.45 -12.34
N ASP A 75 0.78 -28.98 -11.90
CA ASP A 75 1.47 -27.80 -12.43
C ASP A 75 1.56 -27.74 -13.96
N ASP A 76 0.83 -26.81 -14.55
CA ASP A 76 0.70 -26.60 -15.98
C ASP A 76 1.28 -25.25 -16.42
N VAL A 77 1.58 -25.17 -17.72
CA VAL A 77 1.95 -23.93 -18.40
C VAL A 77 0.96 -23.73 -19.54
N LEU A 78 0.07 -22.77 -19.37
CA LEU A 78 -0.97 -22.41 -20.33
C LEU A 78 -0.58 -21.09 -21.00
N ILE A 79 -0.59 -21.09 -22.32
CA ILE A 79 -0.28 -19.92 -23.14
C ILE A 79 -1.41 -19.75 -24.14
N GLY A 80 -2.04 -18.58 -24.09
CA GLY A 80 -3.06 -18.15 -25.04
C GLY A 80 -2.48 -17.79 -26.40
N THR A 81 -3.18 -16.91 -27.07
CA THR A 81 -2.97 -16.49 -28.44
C THR A 81 -3.02 -14.97 -28.53
N ALA A 82 -2.79 -14.40 -29.71
CA ALA A 82 -2.93 -12.95 -29.90
C ALA A 82 -4.40 -12.48 -30.00
N GLY A 83 -5.35 -13.28 -29.49
CA GLY A 83 -6.75 -12.95 -29.49
C GLY A 83 -7.45 -13.63 -28.33
N ARG A 84 -8.66 -13.16 -28.01
CA ARG A 84 -9.41 -13.55 -26.82
C ARG A 84 -9.46 -15.06 -26.54
N ASP A 85 -8.98 -15.42 -25.36
CA ASP A 85 -8.85 -16.77 -24.84
C ASP A 85 -9.58 -16.94 -23.52
N VAL A 86 -9.83 -18.21 -23.17
CA VAL A 86 -10.31 -18.62 -21.86
C VAL A 86 -9.42 -19.74 -21.37
N LEU A 87 -8.62 -19.49 -20.34
CA LEU A 87 -7.65 -20.42 -19.78
C LEU A 87 -8.03 -20.76 -18.34
N ASP A 88 -7.93 -22.04 -17.98
CA ASP A 88 -8.31 -22.60 -16.69
C ASP A 88 -7.21 -23.59 -16.30
N GLY A 89 -6.47 -23.27 -15.25
CA GLY A 89 -5.33 -24.01 -14.71
C GLY A 89 -5.74 -25.27 -13.95
N GLY A 90 -6.77 -25.16 -13.11
CA GLY A 90 -7.36 -26.29 -12.40
C GLY A 90 -6.81 -26.44 -10.99
N ASP A 91 -6.18 -27.57 -10.68
CA ASP A 91 -5.46 -27.70 -9.40
C ASP A 91 -3.96 -27.73 -9.71
N GLY A 92 -3.11 -27.28 -8.80
CA GLY A 92 -1.66 -27.25 -9.01
C GLY A 92 -1.12 -25.83 -9.05
N ASN A 93 0.19 -25.69 -9.18
CA ASN A 93 0.82 -24.38 -9.26
C ASN A 93 1.07 -24.04 -10.73
N ASP A 94 0.16 -23.27 -11.33
CA ASP A 94 0.09 -23.05 -12.77
C ASP A 94 0.78 -21.76 -13.20
N LEU A 95 1.24 -21.74 -14.45
CA LEU A 95 1.70 -20.56 -15.16
C LEU A 95 0.73 -20.27 -16.31
N ILE A 96 0.03 -19.16 -16.25
CA ILE A 96 -1.02 -18.80 -17.22
C ILE A 96 -0.67 -17.46 -17.86
N CYS A 97 -0.57 -17.42 -19.20
CA CYS A 97 -0.37 -16.18 -19.94
C CYS A 97 -1.40 -16.05 -21.06
N GLY A 98 -2.22 -14.99 -21.03
CA GLY A 98 -3.26 -14.72 -22.05
C GLY A 98 -2.68 -14.24 -23.39
N LEU A 99 -1.71 -13.33 -23.29
CA LEU A 99 -0.95 -12.66 -24.36
C LEU A 99 -1.62 -11.41 -24.94
N GLY A 100 -2.78 -11.49 -25.58
CA GLY A 100 -3.33 -10.25 -26.13
C GLY A 100 -4.77 -10.32 -26.60
N GLU A 101 -5.38 -9.14 -26.63
CA GLU A 101 -6.82 -8.93 -26.53
C GLU A 101 -7.37 -9.41 -25.18
N GLY A 102 -8.58 -8.98 -24.82
CA GLY A 102 -9.15 -9.29 -23.51
C GLY A 102 -9.56 -10.76 -23.32
N ASP A 103 -8.91 -11.39 -22.35
CA ASP A 103 -8.90 -12.79 -21.96
C ASP A 103 -9.66 -13.04 -20.65
N VAL A 104 -9.93 -14.32 -20.36
CA VAL A 104 -10.44 -14.78 -19.07
C VAL A 104 -9.53 -15.89 -18.54
N LEU A 105 -8.84 -15.61 -17.45
CA LEU A 105 -7.80 -16.45 -16.86
C LEU A 105 -8.23 -16.92 -15.47
N ILE A 106 -8.19 -18.22 -15.23
CA ILE A 106 -8.55 -18.82 -13.95
C ILE A 106 -7.36 -19.68 -13.52
N GLY A 107 -6.71 -19.32 -12.41
CA GLY A 107 -5.65 -20.11 -11.78
C GLY A 107 -6.21 -21.42 -11.26
N GLY A 108 -7.08 -21.31 -10.26
CA GLY A 108 -7.75 -22.45 -9.65
C GLY A 108 -7.25 -22.65 -8.24
N ALA A 109 -6.81 -23.85 -7.87
CA ALA A 109 -6.29 -24.11 -6.53
C ALA A 109 -4.79 -24.41 -6.56
N GLY A 110 -3.98 -23.61 -5.87
CA GLY A 110 -2.53 -23.76 -5.82
C GLY A 110 -1.85 -22.40 -5.76
N GLU A 111 -0.53 -22.35 -5.96
CA GLU A 111 0.19 -21.06 -6.04
C GLU A 111 0.43 -20.73 -7.52
N ASP A 112 -0.46 -19.93 -8.08
CA ASP A 112 -0.54 -19.64 -9.50
C ASP A 112 0.21 -18.37 -9.88
N ARG A 113 0.62 -18.28 -11.15
CA ARG A 113 1.15 -17.06 -11.75
C ARG A 113 0.41 -16.76 -13.03
N ILE A 114 -0.24 -15.61 -13.08
CA ILE A 114 -1.12 -15.20 -14.15
C ILE A 114 -0.59 -13.89 -14.74
N ALA A 115 -0.47 -13.83 -16.06
CA ALA A 115 -0.24 -12.60 -16.82
C ALA A 115 -1.32 -12.50 -17.90
N GLY A 116 -2.16 -11.46 -17.86
CA GLY A 116 -3.18 -11.25 -18.88
C GLY A 116 -2.56 -10.97 -20.25
N GLY A 117 -1.64 -10.01 -20.28
CA GLY A 117 -1.03 -9.53 -21.51
C GLY A 117 -1.82 -8.33 -22.03
N ALA A 118 -1.72 -8.00 -23.32
CA ALA A 118 -2.28 -6.73 -23.78
C ALA A 118 -3.82 -6.71 -23.83
N GLY A 119 -4.45 -5.78 -23.12
CA GLY A 119 -5.87 -5.40 -23.30
C GLY A 119 -6.78 -5.89 -22.18
N ASP A 120 -8.03 -5.41 -22.13
CA ASP A 120 -8.92 -5.59 -20.97
C ASP A 120 -9.17 -7.06 -20.56
N ASP A 121 -8.49 -7.52 -19.52
CA ASP A 121 -8.44 -8.90 -19.04
C ASP A 121 -9.27 -9.13 -17.77
N GLN A 122 -9.63 -10.40 -17.55
CA GLN A 122 -10.20 -10.88 -16.29
C GLN A 122 -9.36 -12.02 -15.75
N ALA A 123 -8.86 -11.89 -14.53
CA ALA A 123 -8.09 -12.94 -13.87
C ALA A 123 -8.64 -13.25 -12.47
N ASP A 124 -8.68 -14.52 -12.12
CA ASP A 124 -9.03 -15.05 -10.80
C ASP A 124 -7.95 -16.06 -10.38
N GLY A 125 -7.18 -15.74 -9.34
CA GLY A 125 -6.14 -16.63 -8.79
C GLY A 125 -6.77 -17.87 -8.16
N GLY A 126 -7.75 -17.64 -7.28
CA GLY A 126 -8.47 -18.67 -6.55
C GLY A 126 -7.85 -18.92 -5.17
N PRO A 127 -8.00 -20.11 -4.58
CA PRO A 127 -7.34 -20.41 -3.31
C PRO A 127 -5.84 -20.69 -3.54
N GLY A 128 -4.98 -19.89 -2.93
CA GLY A 128 -3.58 -19.89 -3.31
C GLY A 128 -2.73 -18.88 -2.59
N ALA A 129 -1.51 -18.71 -3.10
CA ALA A 129 -0.71 -17.53 -2.83
C ALA A 129 -0.20 -17.11 -4.19
N ASP A 130 -0.97 -16.24 -4.83
CA ASP A 130 -0.94 -16.05 -6.27
C ASP A 130 -0.20 -14.78 -6.66
N LEU A 131 0.37 -14.79 -7.86
CA LEU A 131 0.88 -13.60 -8.52
C LEU A 131 0.03 -13.32 -9.75
N ILE A 132 -0.69 -12.21 -9.74
CA ILE A 132 -1.54 -11.79 -10.86
C ILE A 132 -0.99 -10.47 -11.41
N VAL A 133 -0.75 -10.44 -12.71
CA VAL A 133 -0.32 -9.27 -13.47
C VAL A 133 -1.35 -9.09 -14.58
N GLY A 134 -2.02 -7.94 -14.67
CA GLY A 134 -3.03 -7.74 -15.70
C GLY A 134 -2.41 -7.72 -17.09
N ASP A 135 -1.24 -7.10 -17.27
CA ASP A 135 -0.56 -7.07 -18.57
C ASP A 135 0.74 -7.93 -18.62
N ASP A 136 1.83 -7.35 -19.14
CA ASP A 136 3.09 -8.03 -19.42
C ASP A 136 3.96 -8.19 -18.16
N ALA A 137 4.47 -9.41 -17.96
CA ALA A 137 5.44 -9.73 -16.91
C ALA A 137 6.84 -10.03 -17.47
N ALA A 138 7.86 -9.28 -17.03
CA ALA A 138 9.26 -9.42 -17.43
C ALA A 138 10.16 -9.90 -16.28
N TRP A 139 10.78 -11.08 -16.46
CA TRP A 139 11.74 -11.63 -15.49
C TRP A 139 13.18 -11.12 -15.68
N ALA A 140 13.46 -10.52 -16.83
CA ALA A 140 14.72 -9.89 -17.16
C ALA A 140 14.47 -8.71 -18.09
N GLY A 141 14.95 -7.52 -17.71
CA GLY A 141 14.65 -6.30 -18.45
C GLY A 141 13.32 -5.66 -17.99
N GLY A 142 12.89 -4.65 -18.75
CA GLY A 142 11.64 -3.95 -18.46
C GLY A 142 10.42 -4.60 -19.14
N ALA A 143 9.25 -4.20 -18.68
CA ALA A 143 7.95 -4.49 -19.29
C ALA A 143 7.33 -3.15 -19.74
N SER A 144 6.85 -3.10 -20.97
CA SER A 144 6.25 -1.91 -21.58
C SER A 144 5.45 -2.34 -22.80
N GLY A 145 4.28 -1.77 -23.02
CA GLY A 145 3.41 -2.20 -24.09
C GLY A 145 2.08 -1.45 -24.09
N PRO A 146 1.14 -1.87 -24.94
CA PRO A 146 -0.26 -1.54 -24.73
C PRO A 146 -0.73 -2.16 -23.41
N THR A 147 -1.51 -1.40 -22.66
CA THR A 147 -2.14 -1.82 -21.41
C THR A 147 -3.65 -2.00 -21.58
N GLY A 148 -4.27 -2.76 -20.67
CA GLY A 148 -5.71 -3.04 -20.62
C GLY A 148 -6.37 -2.48 -19.35
N ARG A 149 -7.68 -2.23 -19.37
CA ARG A 149 -8.41 -2.08 -18.08
C ARG A 149 -8.79 -3.46 -17.59
N ASP A 150 -8.19 -3.85 -16.50
CA ASP A 150 -8.24 -5.22 -16.03
C ASP A 150 -9.11 -5.37 -14.78
N HIS A 151 -9.61 -6.59 -14.59
CA HIS A 151 -10.36 -6.97 -13.42
C HIS A 151 -9.72 -8.21 -12.81
N LEU A 152 -9.02 -7.99 -11.70
CA LEU A 152 -8.13 -8.97 -11.10
C LEU A 152 -8.64 -9.33 -9.70
N VAL A 153 -8.74 -10.63 -9.43
CA VAL A 153 -9.18 -11.17 -8.14
C VAL A 153 -8.12 -12.14 -7.65
N GLY A 154 -7.55 -11.89 -6.48
CA GLY A 154 -6.60 -12.79 -5.81
C GLY A 154 -7.30 -14.07 -5.40
N GLY A 155 -8.27 -13.95 -4.49
CA GLY A 155 -9.11 -15.04 -4.05
C GLY A 155 -8.92 -15.32 -2.57
N GLY A 156 -8.23 -16.40 -2.23
CA GLY A 156 -7.99 -16.74 -0.84
C GLY A 156 -6.57 -17.20 -0.56
N GLY A 157 -5.96 -16.67 0.49
CA GLY A 157 -4.55 -16.76 0.79
C GLY A 157 -3.83 -15.47 0.36
N PRO A 158 -2.54 -15.33 0.68
CA PRO A 158 -1.83 -14.06 0.49
C PRO A 158 -1.38 -13.87 -0.96
N ASP A 159 -1.95 -12.87 -1.62
CA ASP A 159 -1.78 -12.63 -3.05
C ASP A 159 -0.94 -11.39 -3.35
N THR A 160 -0.36 -11.34 -4.55
CA THR A 160 0.26 -10.14 -5.11
C THR A 160 -0.39 -9.83 -6.45
N ILE A 161 -1.02 -8.67 -6.54
CA ILE A 161 -1.76 -8.22 -7.71
C ILE A 161 -1.15 -6.91 -8.21
N VAL A 162 -0.86 -6.86 -9.51
CA VAL A 162 -0.34 -5.70 -10.24
C VAL A 162 -1.29 -5.48 -11.42
N GLY A 163 -1.94 -4.32 -11.53
CA GLY A 163 -2.92 -4.09 -12.59
C GLY A 163 -2.29 -4.06 -13.97
N ASP A 164 -1.21 -3.31 -14.17
CA ASP A 164 -0.55 -3.25 -15.47
C ASP A 164 0.69 -4.17 -15.53
N HIS A 165 1.88 -3.59 -15.70
CA HIS A 165 3.10 -4.30 -16.04
C HIS A 165 3.93 -4.65 -14.81
N PHE A 166 4.55 -5.83 -14.84
CA PHE A 166 5.46 -6.28 -13.79
C PHE A 166 6.87 -6.54 -14.34
N ALA A 167 7.90 -5.99 -13.71
CA ALA A 167 9.29 -6.23 -14.06
C ALA A 167 10.16 -6.51 -12.84
N VAL A 168 10.61 -7.76 -12.70
CA VAL A 168 11.52 -8.17 -11.60
C VAL A 168 12.84 -7.38 -11.63
N GLN A 169 13.33 -7.07 -12.84
CA GLN A 169 14.59 -6.35 -13.05
C GLN A 169 14.47 -5.39 -14.23
N GLY A 170 13.96 -4.20 -14.01
CA GLY A 170 13.90 -3.19 -15.05
C GLY A 170 12.87 -2.11 -14.74
N THR A 171 12.47 -1.41 -15.80
CA THR A 171 11.36 -0.46 -15.73
C THR A 171 10.09 -1.17 -16.16
N ALA A 172 9.02 -1.08 -15.37
CA ALA A 172 7.65 -1.33 -15.79
C ALA A 172 6.97 0.03 -16.08
N ASP A 173 6.16 0.10 -17.14
CA ASP A 173 5.51 1.33 -17.61
C ASP A 173 4.16 1.00 -18.25
N GLY A 174 3.10 1.19 -17.48
CA GLY A 174 1.70 0.95 -17.83
C GLY A 174 0.82 1.89 -17.00
N ALA A 175 -0.28 2.37 -17.57
CA ALA A 175 -1.13 3.37 -16.93
C ALA A 175 -2.61 3.20 -17.33
N SER A 176 -3.15 2.00 -17.17
CA SER A 176 -4.58 1.77 -17.35
C SER A 176 -5.30 1.76 -16.01
N ALA A 177 -6.55 2.23 -16.02
CA ALA A 177 -7.38 2.21 -14.82
C ALA A 177 -7.92 0.81 -14.58
N ASP A 178 -7.62 0.21 -13.44
CA ASP A 178 -7.84 -1.19 -13.11
C ASP A 178 -8.75 -1.38 -11.89
N LEU A 179 -9.22 -2.63 -11.74
CA LEU A 179 -10.06 -3.06 -10.62
C LEU A 179 -9.47 -4.30 -9.96
N LEU A 180 -8.92 -4.12 -8.76
CA LEU A 180 -8.21 -5.16 -8.02
C LEU A 180 -8.97 -5.53 -6.74
N PHE A 181 -9.11 -6.84 -6.51
CA PHE A 181 -9.68 -7.41 -5.29
C PHE A 181 -8.70 -8.44 -4.70
N GLY A 182 -8.24 -8.23 -3.47
CA GLY A 182 -7.39 -9.18 -2.75
C GLY A 182 -8.18 -10.44 -2.35
N GLY A 183 -9.09 -10.27 -1.40
CA GLY A 183 -10.01 -11.32 -0.97
C GLY A 183 -9.79 -11.69 0.49
N ASP A 184 -9.53 -12.97 0.77
CA ASP A 184 -9.13 -13.42 2.11
C ASP A 184 -7.61 -13.56 2.15
N GLY A 185 -6.87 -12.86 3.00
CA GLY A 185 -5.41 -13.04 3.05
C GLY A 185 -4.69 -11.75 3.34
N GLU A 186 -3.38 -11.82 3.64
CA GLU A 186 -2.58 -10.60 3.68
C GLU A 186 -2.09 -10.31 2.25
N ASP A 187 -2.76 -9.41 1.55
CA ASP A 187 -2.59 -9.17 0.13
C ASP A 187 -1.73 -7.93 -0.17
N SER A 188 -1.16 -7.90 -1.37
CA SER A 188 -0.43 -6.74 -1.90
C SER A 188 -1.02 -6.33 -3.24
N LEU A 189 -1.70 -5.19 -3.28
CA LEU A 189 -2.33 -4.65 -4.47
C LEU A 189 -1.59 -3.39 -4.94
N ILE A 190 -1.27 -3.35 -6.23
CA ILE A 190 -0.60 -2.24 -6.91
C ILE A 190 -1.45 -1.95 -8.16
N GLY A 191 -2.08 -0.78 -8.25
CA GLY A 191 -3.04 -0.50 -9.32
C GLY A 191 -2.40 -0.45 -10.70
N ASP A 192 -1.28 0.26 -10.87
CA ASP A 192 -0.57 0.25 -12.16
C ASP A 192 0.57 -0.80 -12.16
N SER A 193 1.82 -0.32 -12.19
CA SER A 193 3.01 -1.08 -12.55
C SER A 193 3.94 -1.33 -11.38
N ALA A 194 4.72 -2.42 -11.45
CA ALA A 194 5.66 -2.77 -10.41
C ALA A 194 7.03 -3.20 -10.96
N GLY A 195 8.12 -2.66 -10.39
CA GLY A 195 9.46 -3.09 -10.77
C GLY A 195 10.65 -2.40 -10.10
N ASP A 196 11.80 -2.45 -10.76
CA ASP A 196 13.03 -1.79 -10.28
C ASP A 196 12.87 -0.26 -10.39
N ARG A 197 12.22 0.18 -11.49
CA ARG A 197 11.45 1.42 -11.57
C ARG A 197 10.06 1.09 -12.08
N ALA A 198 9.06 1.84 -11.65
CA ALA A 198 7.71 1.71 -12.16
C ALA A 198 7.15 3.08 -12.55
N ALA A 199 6.24 3.09 -13.51
CA ALA A 199 5.47 4.26 -13.88
C ALA A 199 4.05 3.82 -14.25
N GLY A 200 3.09 4.61 -13.83
CA GLY A 200 1.66 4.52 -14.10
C GLY A 200 1.00 5.81 -13.67
N GLY A 201 -0.32 5.91 -13.59
CA GLY A 201 -0.98 7.14 -13.18
C GLY A 201 -2.45 7.19 -13.54
N ALA A 202 -3.10 6.04 -13.64
CA ALA A 202 -4.51 5.96 -13.96
C ALA A 202 -5.35 5.82 -12.69
N ASP A 203 -6.62 6.20 -12.78
CA ASP A 203 -7.54 6.15 -11.64
C ASP A 203 -7.95 4.70 -11.33
N ASP A 204 -7.33 4.11 -10.32
CA ASP A 204 -7.48 2.71 -9.95
C ASP A 204 -8.47 2.50 -8.80
N ARG A 205 -8.97 1.27 -8.71
CA ARG A 205 -9.81 0.85 -7.59
C ARG A 205 -9.30 -0.44 -6.98
N LEU A 206 -8.86 -0.35 -5.73
CA LEU A 206 -8.30 -1.44 -4.95
C LEU A 206 -9.19 -1.75 -3.75
N ASP A 207 -9.45 -3.03 -3.50
CA ASP A 207 -10.19 -3.54 -2.35
C ASP A 207 -9.41 -4.73 -1.77
N GLY A 208 -8.78 -4.54 -0.61
CA GLY A 208 -7.95 -5.56 0.04
C GLY A 208 -8.80 -6.74 0.51
N GLY A 209 -9.84 -6.45 1.27
CA GLY A 209 -10.84 -7.43 1.67
C GLY A 209 -10.74 -7.79 3.15
N ARG A 210 -10.32 -9.01 3.47
CA ARG A 210 -10.13 -9.46 4.86
C ARG A 210 -8.64 -9.65 5.13
N ASP A 211 -8.30 -9.50 6.41
CA ASP A 211 -6.95 -9.50 6.94
C ASP A 211 -6.21 -8.19 6.56
N SER A 212 -4.90 -8.12 6.82
CA SER A 212 -4.16 -6.86 6.74
C SER A 212 -3.42 -6.73 5.42
N ASP A 213 -3.82 -5.74 4.64
CA ASP A 213 -3.42 -5.61 3.24
C ASP A 213 -2.48 -4.43 2.99
N GLY A 214 -1.67 -4.53 1.94
CA GLY A 214 -0.84 -3.46 1.41
C GLY A 214 -1.39 -2.94 0.08
N LEU A 215 -1.84 -1.68 0.05
CA LEU A 215 -2.39 -1.04 -1.14
C LEU A 215 -1.46 0.10 -1.59
N THR A 216 -1.21 0.16 -2.90
CA THR A 216 -0.54 1.27 -3.60
C THR A 216 -1.39 1.56 -4.82
N GLY A 217 -2.02 2.74 -4.92
CA GLY A 217 -2.94 3.01 -6.02
C GLY A 217 -2.21 3.03 -7.35
N ASP A 218 -1.16 3.82 -7.50
CA ASP A 218 -0.36 3.77 -8.73
C ASP A 218 0.70 2.63 -8.74
N SER A 219 1.98 3.01 -8.64
CA SER A 219 3.14 2.24 -9.05
C SER A 219 4.07 1.94 -7.87
N SER A 220 4.67 0.74 -7.90
CA SER A 220 5.61 0.31 -6.86
C SER A 220 7.02 0.06 -7.42
N GLY A 221 7.99 0.79 -6.89
CA GLY A 221 9.37 0.80 -7.39
C GLY A 221 10.41 0.46 -6.35
N PHE A 222 11.39 -0.40 -6.66
CA PHE A 222 12.52 -0.57 -5.75
C PHE A 222 13.49 0.63 -5.75
N ARG A 223 13.70 1.27 -6.90
CA ARG A 223 14.62 2.41 -7.09
C ARG A 223 13.91 3.69 -7.51
N GLY A 224 12.60 3.66 -7.61
CA GLY A 224 11.75 4.82 -7.81
C GLY A 224 10.46 4.46 -8.53
N ALA A 225 9.40 5.21 -8.27
CA ALA A 225 8.11 5.04 -8.91
C ALA A 225 7.49 6.39 -9.25
N THR A 226 6.58 6.42 -10.22
CA THR A 226 5.85 7.64 -10.59
C THR A 226 4.41 7.31 -10.94
N GLY A 227 3.51 8.23 -10.63
CA GLY A 227 2.09 8.18 -10.92
C GLY A 227 1.36 9.32 -10.23
N ALA A 228 0.07 9.47 -10.48
CA ALA A 228 -0.78 10.48 -9.84
C ALA A 228 -2.26 10.27 -10.22
N GLY A 229 -2.72 9.02 -10.27
CA GLY A 229 -4.12 8.68 -10.52
C GLY A 229 -5.01 9.11 -9.35
N ASP A 230 -6.27 9.47 -9.62
CA ASP A 230 -7.23 9.71 -8.53
C ASP A 230 -7.79 8.36 -8.05
N ASP A 231 -7.15 7.75 -7.06
CA ASP A 231 -7.36 6.36 -6.72
C ASP A 231 -8.40 6.14 -5.60
N VAL A 232 -8.98 4.94 -5.58
CA VAL A 232 -9.86 4.50 -4.49
C VAL A 232 -9.33 3.24 -3.84
N LEU A 233 -8.80 3.39 -2.63
CA LEU A 233 -8.20 2.33 -1.84
C LEU A 233 -9.09 1.98 -0.65
N LEU A 234 -9.60 0.76 -0.63
CA LEU A 234 -10.37 0.20 0.48
C LEU A 234 -9.57 -0.94 1.09
N GLU A 235 -9.06 -0.78 2.31
CA GLU A 235 -8.24 -1.82 2.95
C GLU A 235 -9.14 -2.99 3.39
N GLY A 236 -10.10 -2.75 4.27
CA GLY A 236 -11.11 -3.74 4.64
C GLY A 236 -11.07 -4.12 6.12
N GLU A 237 -11.07 -5.41 6.42
CA GLU A 237 -11.00 -5.94 7.79
C GLU A 237 -9.55 -6.27 8.19
N GLY A 238 -8.84 -5.36 8.83
CA GLY A 238 -7.48 -5.59 9.33
C GLY A 238 -7.11 -4.55 10.39
N GLU A 239 -6.00 -4.74 11.12
CA GLU A 239 -5.48 -3.67 12.00
C GLU A 239 -4.04 -3.27 11.65
N ASP A 240 -3.34 -4.04 10.79
CA ASP A 240 -1.91 -3.84 10.51
C ASP A 240 -1.65 -3.44 9.02
N GLY A 241 -2.70 -3.21 8.22
CA GLY A 241 -2.61 -2.86 6.80
C GLY A 241 -2.10 -1.44 6.51
N GLN A 242 -1.66 -1.19 5.28
CA GLN A 242 -1.10 0.09 4.83
C GLN A 242 -1.63 0.49 3.46
N ALA A 243 -1.94 1.78 3.29
CA ALA A 243 -2.38 2.33 2.01
C ALA A 243 -1.54 3.55 1.62
N VAL A 244 -1.11 3.60 0.36
CA VAL A 244 -0.45 4.75 -0.28
C VAL A 244 -1.31 5.06 -1.49
N GLY A 245 -1.92 6.25 -1.57
CA GLY A 245 -2.83 6.56 -2.67
C GLY A 245 -2.11 6.52 -4.00
N ASP A 246 -1.04 7.29 -4.16
CA ASP A 246 -0.21 7.18 -5.36
C ASP A 246 0.89 6.07 -5.29
N SER A 247 2.09 6.40 -5.79
CA SER A 247 3.27 5.55 -5.89
C SER A 247 4.11 5.36 -4.63
N ALA A 248 4.69 4.17 -4.47
CA ALA A 248 5.61 3.82 -3.38
C ALA A 248 7.00 3.41 -3.86
N SER A 249 8.07 3.74 -3.11
CA SER A 249 9.41 3.21 -3.40
C SER A 249 10.32 2.96 -2.20
N VAL A 250 11.17 1.93 -2.33
CA VAL A 250 12.04 1.43 -1.24
C VAL A 250 13.36 2.21 -1.12
N LEU A 251 14.17 2.20 -2.19
CA LEU A 251 15.50 2.82 -2.23
C LEU A 251 15.57 4.02 -3.18
N GLY A 252 14.41 4.50 -3.63
CA GLY A 252 14.26 5.49 -4.68
C GLY A 252 13.52 6.74 -4.26
N ASP A 253 13.34 7.61 -5.26
CA ASP A 253 12.41 8.73 -5.19
C ASP A 253 11.07 8.31 -5.80
N THR A 254 9.97 8.81 -5.24
CA THR A 254 8.63 8.77 -5.84
C THR A 254 8.24 10.17 -6.30
N ALA A 255 7.54 10.28 -7.43
CA ALA A 255 7.17 11.58 -7.98
C ALA A 255 5.94 11.54 -8.89
N GLY A 256 5.20 12.65 -8.89
CA GLY A 256 3.94 12.79 -9.61
C GLY A 256 3.32 14.16 -9.35
N SER A 257 2.10 14.38 -9.82
CA SER A 257 1.32 15.54 -9.39
C SER A 257 0.69 15.36 -8.01
N GLY A 258 0.53 14.13 -7.51
CA GLY A 258 -0.36 13.79 -6.39
C GLY A 258 -1.81 13.75 -6.86
N GLY A 259 -2.38 12.56 -7.01
CA GLY A 259 -3.80 12.38 -7.35
C GLY A 259 -4.71 12.71 -6.17
N ASP A 260 -5.97 13.11 -6.42
CA ASP A 260 -6.93 13.36 -5.34
C ASP A 260 -7.51 12.02 -4.84
N ASP A 261 -6.88 11.40 -3.85
CA ASP A 261 -7.14 10.01 -3.46
C ASP A 261 -8.25 9.84 -2.41
N LEU A 262 -8.95 8.71 -2.47
CA LEU A 262 -9.83 8.22 -1.40
C LEU A 262 -9.26 6.97 -0.77
N ILE A 263 -8.85 7.08 0.49
CA ILE A 263 -8.37 5.96 1.31
C ILE A 263 -9.35 5.70 2.46
N ASP A 264 -9.86 4.48 2.56
CA ASP A 264 -10.64 4.01 3.72
C ASP A 264 -9.97 2.76 4.31
N LEU A 265 -9.41 2.90 5.51
CA LEU A 265 -8.80 1.80 6.26
C LEU A 265 -9.82 0.87 6.93
N GLY A 266 -11.09 0.97 6.55
CA GLY A 266 -12.15 0.14 7.09
C GLY A 266 -12.56 0.50 8.51
N ALA A 267 -13.40 -0.35 9.11
CA ALA A 267 -13.94 -0.09 10.44
C ALA A 267 -12.95 -0.39 11.56
N ASP A 268 -12.04 -1.34 11.32
CA ASP A 268 -11.06 -1.78 12.30
C ASP A 268 -9.85 -0.83 12.29
N GLY A 269 -9.41 -0.36 11.12
CA GLY A 269 -8.35 0.62 10.96
C GLY A 269 -7.11 0.00 10.33
N GLY A 270 -5.94 0.58 10.58
CA GLY A 270 -4.72 0.06 9.97
C GLY A 270 -3.45 0.52 10.65
N TYR A 271 -2.32 0.14 10.07
CA TYR A 271 -1.05 0.69 10.50
C TYR A 271 -0.93 2.17 10.13
N GLY A 272 -1.36 2.54 8.91
CA GLY A 272 -1.38 3.93 8.48
C GLY A 272 -1.61 4.14 6.99
N ALA A 273 -1.88 5.40 6.64
CA ALA A 273 -2.16 5.85 5.28
C ALA A 273 -1.32 7.08 4.92
N TRP A 274 -1.00 7.19 3.62
CA TRP A 274 -0.43 8.36 2.97
C TRP A 274 -1.29 8.64 1.75
N GLY A 275 -1.83 9.85 1.60
CA GLY A 275 -2.65 10.20 0.44
C GLY A 275 -1.79 10.11 -0.81
N ASP A 276 -0.77 10.93 -0.94
CA ASP A 276 0.13 10.79 -2.08
C ASP A 276 1.18 9.65 -1.93
N HIS A 277 2.27 9.83 -2.68
CA HIS A 277 3.50 9.08 -2.67
C HIS A 277 4.18 8.79 -1.32
N ARG A 278 4.86 7.63 -1.27
CA ARG A 278 5.73 7.24 -0.15
C ARG A 278 7.13 6.80 -0.59
N ALA A 279 8.17 7.45 -0.06
CA ALA A 279 9.56 7.05 -0.29
C ALA A 279 10.28 6.71 1.02
N TYR A 280 10.71 5.45 1.18
CA TYR A 280 11.34 4.99 2.43
C TYR A 280 12.76 5.53 2.65
N SER A 281 13.52 5.78 1.57
CA SER A 281 14.88 6.31 1.69
C SER A 281 15.22 7.42 0.69
N GLY A 282 14.23 7.97 -0.01
CA GLY A 282 14.39 9.04 -0.99
C GLY A 282 13.38 10.17 -0.80
N LYS A 283 13.08 10.88 -1.87
CA LYS A 283 12.08 11.95 -1.90
C LYS A 283 10.75 11.40 -2.37
N ALA A 284 9.66 11.89 -1.81
CA ALA A 284 8.35 11.81 -2.44
C ALA A 284 7.95 13.24 -2.86
N VAL A 285 7.36 13.42 -4.03
CA VAL A 285 6.97 14.74 -4.54
C VAL A 285 5.68 14.61 -5.33
N GLY A 286 4.62 15.18 -4.79
CA GLY A 286 3.24 15.13 -5.27
C GLY A 286 2.40 15.81 -4.20
N SER A 287 1.23 16.33 -4.56
CA SER A 287 0.23 16.78 -3.59
C SER A 287 -1.15 16.86 -4.24
N GLY A 288 -1.97 15.85 -3.98
CA GLY A 288 -3.40 15.79 -4.21
C GLY A 288 -4.20 16.37 -3.06
N ASN A 289 -5.51 16.46 -3.21
CA ASN A 289 -6.43 16.84 -2.13
C ASN A 289 -7.10 15.58 -1.63
N ASP A 290 -6.49 14.97 -0.63
CA ASP A 290 -6.79 13.60 -0.28
C ASP A 290 -7.90 13.50 0.76
N ARG A 291 -8.60 12.38 0.69
CA ARG A 291 -9.59 12.00 1.70
C ARG A 291 -9.20 10.69 2.34
N ILE A 292 -8.83 10.78 3.61
CA ILE A 292 -8.36 9.63 4.38
C ILE A 292 -9.30 9.37 5.54
N LEU A 293 -9.75 8.12 5.65
CA LEU A 293 -10.61 7.65 6.72
C LEU A 293 -9.88 6.54 7.48
N GLY A 294 -9.55 6.79 8.75
CA GLY A 294 -9.01 5.82 9.70
C GLY A 294 -10.06 4.82 10.18
N GLY A 295 -9.79 4.16 11.29
CA GLY A 295 -10.64 3.09 11.82
C GLY A 295 -11.01 3.23 13.28
N SER A 296 -10.92 2.13 14.03
CA SER A 296 -11.12 2.13 15.48
C SER A 296 -9.86 1.74 16.27
N ALA A 297 -8.80 1.39 15.54
CA ALA A 297 -7.48 1.04 16.05
C ALA A 297 -6.61 2.29 16.24
N ASP A 298 -5.43 2.11 16.85
CA ASP A 298 -4.45 3.19 16.92
C ASP A 298 -3.69 3.27 15.58
N GLU A 299 -3.99 4.26 14.74
CA GLU A 299 -3.22 4.48 13.52
C GLU A 299 -1.86 5.13 13.83
N THR A 300 -0.78 4.55 13.29
CA THR A 300 0.57 5.09 13.51
C THR A 300 0.80 6.39 12.77
N VAL A 301 0.13 6.57 11.63
CA VAL A 301 0.09 7.82 10.87
C VAL A 301 -1.07 7.81 9.87
N LEU A 302 -1.77 8.93 9.77
CA LEU A 302 -2.62 9.30 8.66
C LEU A 302 -2.04 10.62 8.11
N ALA A 303 -1.35 10.56 6.98
CA ALA A 303 -0.73 11.72 6.34
C ALA A 303 -1.52 12.08 5.09
N GLY A 304 -1.96 13.34 4.95
CA GLY A 304 -2.64 13.82 3.74
C GLY A 304 -1.70 13.72 2.56
N ASP A 305 -0.62 14.51 2.56
CA ASP A 305 0.35 14.41 1.47
C ASP A 305 1.35 13.22 1.61
N SER A 306 2.43 13.34 0.83
CA SER A 306 3.59 12.49 0.75
C SER A 306 4.35 12.16 2.07
N GLY A 307 4.84 10.91 2.16
CA GLY A 307 5.80 10.44 3.16
C GLY A 307 7.26 10.50 2.70
N LEU A 308 8.09 11.36 3.32
CA LEU A 308 9.42 11.76 2.82
C LEU A 308 10.62 11.16 3.58
N GLY A 309 11.69 10.89 2.82
CA GLY A 309 13.07 10.84 3.32
C GLY A 309 13.82 12.18 3.24
N ASP A 310 13.43 13.08 2.32
CA ASP A 310 14.00 14.44 2.16
C ASP A 310 12.93 15.48 1.76
N PRO A 311 12.65 16.51 2.60
CA PRO A 311 11.58 17.48 2.37
C PRO A 311 11.85 18.55 1.30
N ALA A 312 13.04 18.56 0.71
CA ALA A 312 13.36 19.53 -0.32
C ALA A 312 12.58 19.25 -1.62
N GLY A 313 11.58 20.10 -1.89
CA GLY A 313 10.71 20.02 -3.07
C GLY A 313 9.28 19.61 -2.79
N ALA A 314 8.93 19.38 -1.52
CA ALA A 314 7.57 19.06 -1.09
C ALA A 314 6.56 20.11 -1.57
N THR A 315 5.44 19.61 -2.09
CA THR A 315 4.21 20.34 -2.39
C THR A 315 3.16 19.92 -1.36
N ALA A 316 2.03 20.62 -1.28
CA ALA A 316 1.00 20.31 -0.29
C ALA A 316 -0.41 20.60 -0.85
N GLY A 317 -1.32 19.71 -0.49
CA GLY A 317 -2.69 19.57 -0.98
C GLY A 317 -3.70 20.37 -0.19
N ASN A 318 -4.91 19.85 -0.02
CA ASN A 318 -5.86 20.36 0.98
C ASN A 318 -6.66 19.16 1.42
N ASP A 319 -6.33 18.62 2.58
CA ASP A 319 -6.71 17.25 2.89
C ASP A 319 -7.87 17.19 3.87
N VAL A 320 -8.63 16.10 3.79
CA VAL A 320 -9.71 15.79 4.71
C VAL A 320 -9.41 14.45 5.36
N ILE A 321 -8.98 14.50 6.63
CA ILE A 321 -8.60 13.31 7.39
C ILE A 321 -9.51 13.14 8.59
N ASP A 322 -10.07 11.94 8.73
CA ASP A 322 -10.91 11.53 9.86
C ASP A 322 -10.31 10.27 10.49
N GLY A 323 -9.68 10.42 11.67
CA GLY A 323 -9.12 9.30 12.44
C GLY A 323 -10.19 8.36 12.99
N ARG A 324 -11.45 8.83 13.11
CA ARG A 324 -12.60 8.11 13.66
C ARG A 324 -12.42 7.68 15.13
N GLY A 325 -11.57 6.71 15.45
CA GLY A 325 -11.30 6.33 16.83
C GLY A 325 -9.99 5.57 16.94
N GLY A 326 -9.32 5.68 18.08
CA GLY A 326 -7.94 5.26 18.18
C GLY A 326 -7.15 6.21 19.07
N ASN A 327 -5.84 6.13 19.05
CA ASN A 327 -5.00 7.22 19.52
C ASN A 327 -4.09 7.56 18.35
N ASP A 328 -4.54 8.48 17.52
CA ASP A 328 -4.06 8.56 16.15
C ASP A 328 -3.01 9.65 15.99
N LEU A 329 -2.08 9.44 15.07
CA LEU A 329 -1.24 10.52 14.54
C LEU A 329 -1.81 10.97 13.21
N ILE A 330 -2.35 12.17 13.17
CA ILE A 330 -2.90 12.79 11.97
C ILE A 330 -1.99 13.95 11.57
N VAL A 331 -1.51 13.94 10.33
CA VAL A 331 -0.72 15.01 9.73
C VAL A 331 -1.42 15.43 8.44
N GLY A 332 -1.82 16.69 8.32
CA GLY A 332 -2.43 17.21 7.10
C GLY A 332 -1.42 17.19 5.97
N ASP A 333 -0.33 17.90 6.16
CA ASP A 333 0.74 17.96 5.17
C ASP A 333 1.72 16.77 5.21
N ASN A 334 2.74 16.85 4.37
CA ASN A 334 3.91 15.97 4.32
C ASN A 334 4.49 15.55 5.69
N THR A 335 4.83 14.27 5.83
CA THR A 335 5.50 13.69 7.02
C THR A 335 6.89 13.13 6.69
N ASP A 336 7.80 13.04 7.67
CA ASP A 336 9.05 12.26 7.49
C ASP A 336 8.90 10.77 7.84
N SER A 337 9.83 9.98 7.30
CA SER A 337 10.03 8.55 7.59
C SER A 337 10.30 8.18 9.05
N ARG A 338 10.43 9.15 9.96
CA ARG A 338 10.63 8.91 11.40
C ARG A 338 9.37 9.10 12.21
N PHE A 339 8.27 9.49 11.58
CA PHE A 339 7.04 9.92 12.27
C PHE A 339 7.42 10.96 13.34
N ALA A 340 8.29 11.90 12.95
CA ALA A 340 8.47 13.09 13.75
C ALA A 340 7.07 13.67 13.98
N ARG A 341 6.75 14.00 15.23
CA ARG A 341 5.42 14.42 15.65
C ARG A 341 4.97 15.76 15.04
N ASP A 342 5.64 16.27 14.01
CA ASP A 342 5.44 17.56 13.36
C ASP A 342 5.46 17.31 11.84
N SER A 343 4.72 18.12 11.08
CA SER A 343 4.78 18.14 9.61
C SER A 343 6.18 18.54 9.12
N VAL A 344 6.49 18.26 7.86
CA VAL A 344 7.83 18.49 7.32
C VAL A 344 7.79 19.29 6.03
N GLY A 345 8.39 20.48 6.07
CA GLY A 345 8.55 21.31 4.88
C GLY A 345 8.13 22.75 5.14
N THR A 346 7.89 23.48 4.05
CA THR A 346 7.33 24.83 4.09
C THR A 346 6.15 25.03 3.15
N ALA A 347 5.83 24.02 2.34
CA ALA A 347 4.54 23.95 1.66
C ALA A 347 3.50 23.55 2.71
N GLY A 348 2.28 24.03 2.55
CA GLY A 348 1.17 23.59 3.38
C GLY A 348 -0.17 23.81 2.70
N GLY A 349 -1.06 22.87 2.94
CA GLY A 349 -2.43 22.78 2.48
C GLY A 349 -3.43 23.30 3.50
N ILE A 350 -4.64 23.65 3.06
CA ILE A 350 -5.73 24.05 3.97
C ILE A 350 -6.46 22.79 4.40
N ASP A 351 -6.07 22.23 5.55
CA ASP A 351 -6.53 20.91 5.92
C ASP A 351 -7.71 20.92 6.90
N PHE A 352 -8.48 19.85 6.86
CA PHE A 352 -9.55 19.53 7.80
C PHE A 352 -9.27 18.20 8.49
N LEU A 353 -8.82 18.28 9.74
CA LEU A 353 -8.39 17.14 10.53
C LEU A 353 -9.37 16.87 11.67
N THR A 354 -9.86 15.64 11.76
CA THR A 354 -10.72 15.18 12.85
C THR A 354 -10.06 13.99 13.55
N GLY A 355 -9.83 14.09 14.86
CA GLY A 355 -9.25 13.01 15.67
C GLY A 355 -10.26 11.89 15.88
N GLY A 356 -11.35 12.20 16.59
CA GLY A 356 -12.43 11.24 16.79
C GLY A 356 -12.56 10.85 18.26
N SER A 357 -12.36 9.58 18.56
CA SER A 357 -12.36 9.10 19.95
C SER A 357 -11.02 8.54 20.38
N GLY A 358 -10.51 9.01 21.51
CA GLY A 358 -9.25 8.60 22.11
C GLY A 358 -8.28 9.78 22.21
N ASP A 359 -7.02 9.56 22.56
CA ASP A 359 -6.07 10.65 22.81
C ASP A 359 -5.22 10.91 21.56
N ASP A 360 -5.64 11.87 20.74
CA ASP A 360 -5.12 12.07 19.38
C ASP A 360 -4.01 13.12 19.27
N LEU A 361 -3.19 12.99 18.23
CA LEU A 361 -2.15 13.95 17.85
C LEU A 361 -2.45 14.52 16.46
N LEU A 362 -2.92 15.76 16.40
CA LEU A 362 -3.25 16.41 15.13
C LEU A 362 -2.18 17.45 14.78
N ARG A 363 -1.63 17.36 13.57
CA ARG A 363 -0.65 18.30 13.01
C ARG A 363 -1.18 18.82 11.68
N GLY A 364 -1.52 20.12 11.63
CA GLY A 364 -1.99 20.75 10.38
C GLY A 364 -0.82 20.89 9.42
N GLY A 365 0.05 21.83 9.73
CA GLY A 365 1.25 22.10 8.97
C GLY A 365 1.25 23.55 8.51
N PRO A 366 1.96 23.92 7.44
CA PRO A 366 2.02 25.29 6.98
C PRO A 366 0.80 25.86 6.23
N ALA A 367 -0.43 25.92 6.78
CA ALA A 367 -1.44 26.85 6.26
C ALA A 367 -2.47 27.32 7.30
N ASN A 368 -3.75 27.43 6.93
CA ASN A 368 -4.82 27.87 7.82
C ASN A 368 -5.78 26.70 8.05
N ASP A 369 -5.47 25.88 9.02
CA ASP A 369 -6.06 24.54 9.12
C ASP A 369 -7.21 24.52 10.11
N THR A 370 -8.06 23.51 10.00
CA THR A 370 -9.10 23.21 10.99
C THR A 370 -8.80 21.87 11.65
N LEU A 371 -8.57 21.89 12.96
CA LEU A 371 -8.27 20.72 13.77
C LEU A 371 -9.38 20.53 14.80
N ASN A 372 -9.97 19.33 14.84
CA ASN A 372 -11.04 18.99 15.75
C ASN A 372 -10.74 17.65 16.45
N GLY A 373 -10.31 17.69 17.72
CA GLY A 373 -9.98 16.47 18.48
C GLY A 373 -11.21 15.60 18.79
N LEU A 374 -12.36 16.25 18.98
CA LEU A 374 -13.62 15.63 19.42
C LEU A 374 -13.57 15.07 20.85
N THR A 375 -13.36 13.77 21.03
CA THR A 375 -13.52 13.12 22.35
C THR A 375 -12.24 12.48 22.84
N GLY A 376 -11.60 13.11 23.82
CA GLY A 376 -10.38 12.56 24.38
C GLY A 376 -9.56 13.59 25.13
N SER A 377 -8.25 13.42 25.06
CA SER A 377 -7.27 14.42 25.47
C SER A 377 -6.34 14.67 24.28
N ASP A 378 -6.69 15.67 23.47
CA ASP A 378 -6.15 15.79 22.12
C ASP A 378 -5.11 16.90 22.01
N ASP A 379 -3.92 16.55 21.51
CA ASP A 379 -2.82 17.49 21.23
C ASP A 379 -2.89 17.95 19.77
N CYS A 380 -3.60 19.05 19.56
CA CYS A 380 -3.72 19.69 18.26
C CYS A 380 -2.70 20.82 18.10
N ASP A 381 -1.80 20.70 17.12
CA ASP A 381 -0.92 21.78 16.68
C ASP A 381 -1.02 22.01 15.17
N GLY A 382 -1.72 23.08 14.77
CA GLY A 382 -1.72 23.52 13.37
C GLY A 382 -0.41 24.20 12.94
N GLU A 383 0.65 24.18 13.74
CA GLU A 383 1.98 24.72 13.41
C GLU A 383 2.00 26.21 13.00
N THR A 384 2.03 26.53 11.70
CA THR A 384 2.09 27.93 11.24
C THR A 384 0.73 28.43 10.74
N GLY A 385 0.63 29.70 10.36
CA GLY A 385 -0.63 30.30 9.88
C GLY A 385 -1.71 30.56 10.96
N THR A 386 -2.97 30.64 10.53
CA THR A 386 -4.13 31.07 11.35
C THR A 386 -5.15 29.94 11.47
N ASN A 387 -4.94 29.09 12.47
CA ASN A 387 -5.65 27.81 12.58
C ASN A 387 -6.88 27.89 13.50
N VAL A 388 -7.87 27.07 13.19
CA VAL A 388 -9.05 26.83 14.03
C VAL A 388 -8.83 25.52 14.78
N ARG A 389 -8.87 25.57 16.12
CA ARG A 389 -8.76 24.39 16.99
C ARG A 389 -10.05 24.22 17.79
N ILE A 390 -10.66 23.04 17.71
CA ILE A 390 -11.93 22.67 18.34
C ILE A 390 -11.66 21.43 19.18
N ASP A 391 -12.13 21.42 20.43
CA ASP A 391 -11.99 20.27 21.34
C ASP A 391 -10.54 19.74 21.42
N CYS A 392 -9.60 20.64 21.78
CA CYS A 392 -8.17 20.33 21.91
C CYS A 392 -7.66 20.75 23.29
N GLU A 393 -6.94 19.85 23.97
CA GLU A 393 -6.42 20.02 25.32
C GLU A 393 -4.89 19.98 25.33
N LEU A 394 -4.29 21.14 25.66
CA LEU A 394 -2.82 21.34 25.73
C LEU A 394 -2.02 20.27 26.48
#